data_AF-A0A9D4CBX5-F1
#
_entry.id   AF-A0A9D4CBX5-F1
#
_cell.length_a   1.000
_cell.length_b   1.000
_cell.length_c   1.000
_cell.angle_alpha   90.00
_cell.angle_beta   90.00
_cell.angle_gamma   90.00
#
_symmetry.space_group_name_H-M   'P 1'
#
loop_
_entity.id
_entity.type
_entity.pdbx_description
1 polymer ?
#
loop_
_entity_poly.entity_id
_entity_poly.type
_entity_poly.pdbx_seq_one_letter_code
_entity_poly.pdbx_strand_id
1 'polypeptide(L)'
;MLLLLLLLLLLLLLLLLLLLLLLLLLLLLLLLLPLLLLLLLLLLLLLLLLLLLLVLLLLILLPPPPPPPPPPPPPRLLLLLLLLLPLLLLLLPLLLLLLLLLPLLLLLLLLLLLLLLLLLLLLLVLLLLLILLLQLLLLLQLLLLLLLLLLLLLLLLLLLLLLLLLLLHHHHHHHSQ
;
A
#
# COMPACT_ATOMS: atom_id res chain seq x y z
N MET A 1 -29.44 -15.05 13.30
CA MET A 1 -28.91 -15.35 11.93
C MET A 1 -28.81 -14.12 11.03
N LEU A 2 -29.88 -13.32 10.86
CA LEU A 2 -29.85 -12.16 9.94
C LEU A 2 -28.82 -11.08 10.29
N LEU A 3 -28.70 -10.69 11.57
CA LEU A 3 -27.68 -9.73 12.04
C LEU A 3 -26.24 -10.19 11.70
N LEU A 4 -25.98 -11.48 11.83
CA LEU A 4 -24.66 -12.06 11.57
C LEU A 4 -24.32 -12.03 10.08
N LEU A 5 -25.27 -12.41 9.23
CA LEU A 5 -25.12 -12.33 7.78
C LEU A 5 -24.81 -10.90 7.35
N LEU A 6 -25.50 -9.92 7.94
CA LEU A 6 -25.31 -8.51 7.66
C LEU A 6 -23.91 -8.02 8.11
N LEU A 7 -23.44 -8.44 9.29
CA LEU A 7 -22.10 -8.14 9.77
C LEU A 7 -21.02 -8.73 8.85
N LEU A 8 -21.17 -10.00 8.45
CA LEU A 8 -20.24 -10.68 7.54
C LEU A 8 -20.18 -9.97 6.18
N LEU A 9 -21.35 -9.62 5.62
CA LEU A 9 -21.45 -8.89 4.37
C LEU A 9 -20.76 -7.52 4.45
N LEU A 10 -21.00 -6.77 5.53
CA LEU A 10 -20.36 -5.48 5.76
C LEU A 10 -18.83 -5.61 5.82
N LEU A 11 -18.33 -6.62 6.53
CA LEU A 11 -16.90 -6.86 6.64
C LEU A 11 -16.27 -7.26 5.31
N LEU A 12 -16.96 -8.10 4.53
CA LEU A 12 -16.52 -8.49 3.19
C LEU A 12 -16.48 -7.29 2.24
N LEU A 13 -17.49 -6.41 2.30
CA LEU A 13 -17.50 -5.16 1.53
C LEU A 13 -16.32 -4.25 1.92
N LEU A 14 -16.05 -4.12 3.22
CA LEU A 14 -14.92 -3.34 3.72
C LEU A 14 -13.57 -3.92 3.24
N LEU A 15 -13.42 -5.24 3.27
CA LEU A 15 -12.23 -5.93 2.76
C LEU A 15 -12.04 -5.69 1.26
N LEU A 16 -13.13 -5.78 0.47
CA LEU A 16 -13.11 -5.52 -0.96
C LEU A 16 -12.70 -4.07 -1.26
N LEU A 17 -13.27 -3.10 -0.56
CA LEU A 17 -12.92 -1.69 -0.70
C LEU A 17 -11.44 -1.45 -0.39
N LEU A 18 -10.94 -2.07 0.68
CA LEU A 18 -9.55 -1.93 1.09
C LEU A 18 -8.59 -2.58 0.07
N LEU A 19 -8.98 -3.72 -0.50
CA LEU A 19 -8.24 -4.37 -1.60
C LEU A 19 -8.21 -3.49 -2.86
N LEU A 20 -9.33 -2.85 -3.22
CA LEU A 20 -9.40 -1.92 -4.34
C LEU A 20 -8.44 -0.73 -4.11
N LEU A 21 -8.43 -0.18 -2.89
CA LEU A 21 -7.53 0.92 -2.52
C LEU A 21 -6.06 0.50 -2.59
N LEU A 22 -5.73 -0.70 -2.12
CA LEU A 22 -4.39 -1.29 -2.26
C LEU A 22 -3.96 -1.36 -3.74
N LEU A 23 -4.84 -1.88 -4.60
CA LEU A 23 -4.59 -2.03 -6.04
C LEU A 23 -4.35 -0.67 -6.71
N LEU A 24 -5.20 0.32 -6.40
CA LEU A 24 -5.07 1.68 -6.92
C LEU A 24 -3.72 2.29 -6.53
N LEU A 25 -3.33 2.11 -5.27
CA LEU A 25 -2.09 2.65 -4.75
C LEU A 25 -0.87 1.95 -5.35
N LEU A 26 -0.92 0.63 -5.55
CA LEU A 26 0.10 -0.12 -6.27
C LEU A 26 0.24 0.36 -7.73
N LEU A 27 -0.88 0.61 -8.42
CA LEU A 27 -0.88 1.17 -9.77
C LEU A 27 -0.23 2.55 -9.80
N LEU A 28 -0.54 3.40 -8.82
CA LEU A 28 0.08 4.72 -8.70
C LEU A 28 1.59 4.62 -8.45
N LEU A 29 2.05 3.68 -7.60
CA LEU A 29 3.47 3.40 -7.41
C LEU A 29 4.14 2.99 -8.72
N LEU A 30 3.50 2.06 -9.46
CA LEU A 30 3.99 1.55 -10.73
C LEU A 30 4.11 2.66 -11.78
N LEU A 31 3.23 3.66 -11.74
CA LEU A 31 3.26 4.82 -12.63
C LEU A 31 4.31 5.86 -12.22
N LEU A 32 4.53 6.06 -10.91
CA LEU A 32 5.54 7.00 -10.41
C LEU A 32 6.98 6.53 -10.66
N LEU A 33 7.23 5.22 -10.62
CA LEU A 33 8.56 4.65 -10.83
C LEU A 33 9.19 5.00 -12.19
N PRO A 34 8.54 4.79 -13.36
CA PRO A 34 9.11 5.18 -14.64
C PRO A 34 9.26 6.71 -14.76
N LEU A 35 8.40 7.49 -14.09
CA LEU A 35 8.51 8.95 -14.08
C LEU A 35 9.76 9.42 -13.30
N LEU A 36 10.05 8.80 -12.15
CA LEU A 36 11.31 9.01 -11.41
C LEU A 36 12.52 8.67 -12.29
N LEU A 37 12.48 7.53 -12.98
CA LEU A 37 13.58 7.08 -13.83
C LEU A 37 13.80 8.03 -15.02
N LEU A 38 12.73 8.49 -15.65
CA LEU A 38 12.79 9.48 -16.71
C LEU A 38 13.35 10.81 -16.21
N LEU A 39 12.94 11.27 -15.02
CA LEU A 39 13.48 12.48 -14.41
C LEU A 39 14.99 12.36 -14.13
N LEU A 40 15.42 11.21 -13.58
CA LEU A 40 16.82 10.93 -13.31
C LEU A 40 17.65 10.91 -14.61
N LEU A 41 17.14 10.27 -15.66
CA LEU A 41 17.78 10.24 -16.97
C LEU A 41 17.89 11.64 -17.57
N LEU A 42 16.84 12.46 -17.45
CA LEU A 42 16.84 13.83 -17.94
C LEU A 42 17.81 14.72 -17.14
N LEU A 43 17.89 14.53 -15.81
CA LEU A 43 18.90 15.18 -14.96
C LEU A 43 20.34 14.81 -15.40
N LEU A 44 20.59 13.52 -15.64
CA LEU A 44 21.89 13.04 -16.11
C LEU A 44 22.26 13.64 -17.47
N LEU A 45 21.32 13.63 -18.42
CA LEU A 45 21.50 14.23 -19.74
C LEU A 45 21.86 15.71 -19.63
N LEU A 46 21.13 16.45 -18.78
CA LEU A 46 21.35 17.88 -18.58
C LEU A 46 22.72 18.15 -17.94
N LEU A 47 23.11 17.34 -16.95
CA LEU A 47 24.42 17.42 -16.32
C LEU A 47 25.54 17.19 -17.34
N LEU A 48 25.39 16.19 -18.21
CA LEU A 48 26.35 15.88 -19.27
C LEU A 48 26.43 17.02 -20.31
N LEU A 49 25.29 17.60 -20.70
CA LEU A 49 25.25 18.76 -21.58
C LEU A 49 25.93 19.98 -20.94
N LEU A 50 25.66 20.24 -19.66
CA LEU A 50 26.29 21.32 -18.90
C LEU A 50 27.82 21.12 -18.83
N LEU A 51 28.26 19.89 -18.54
CA LEU A 51 29.68 19.55 -18.51
C LEU A 51 30.34 19.76 -19.88
N LEU A 52 29.68 19.32 -20.97
CA LEU A 52 30.17 19.52 -22.33
C LEU A 52 30.32 21.02 -22.65
N LEU A 53 29.33 21.83 -22.30
CA LEU A 53 29.37 23.28 -22.50
C LEU A 53 30.45 23.95 -21.65
N LEU A 54 30.65 23.49 -20.42
CA LEU A 54 31.72 23.98 -19.54
C LEU A 54 33.09 23.63 -20.12
N VAL A 55 33.30 22.40 -20.60
CA VAL A 55 34.54 21.99 -21.26
C VAL A 55 34.78 22.82 -22.52
N LEU A 56 33.75 23.04 -23.34
CA LEU A 56 33.85 23.88 -24.53
C LEU A 56 34.22 25.33 -24.17
N LEU A 57 33.61 25.89 -23.12
CA LEU A 57 33.92 27.22 -22.60
C LEU A 57 35.38 27.30 -22.14
N LEU A 58 35.85 26.31 -21.37
CA LEU A 58 37.23 26.22 -20.90
C LEU A 58 38.22 26.12 -22.06
N LEU A 59 37.92 25.33 -23.10
CA LEU A 59 38.76 25.21 -24.29
C LEU A 59 38.87 26.54 -25.05
N ILE A 60 37.80 27.33 -25.12
CA ILE A 60 37.81 28.65 -25.77
C ILE A 60 38.59 29.68 -24.93
N LEU A 61 38.50 29.59 -23.60
CA LEU A 61 39.16 30.51 -22.67
C LEU A 61 40.63 30.18 -22.42
N LEU A 62 41.08 28.96 -22.75
CA LEU A 62 42.47 28.56 -22.59
C LEU A 62 43.36 29.43 -23.49
N PRO A 63 44.33 30.18 -22.93
CA PRO A 63 45.25 30.94 -23.75
C PRO A 63 46.06 29.96 -24.61
N PRO A 64 46.16 30.16 -25.94
CA PRO A 64 47.04 29.36 -26.76
C PRO A 64 48.49 29.52 -26.29
N PRO A 65 49.36 28.51 -26.49
CA PRO A 65 50.79 28.65 -26.20
C PRO A 65 51.35 29.86 -26.95
N PRO A 66 52.21 30.69 -26.32
CA PRO A 66 52.60 31.99 -26.85
C PRO A 66 53.24 31.85 -28.25
N PRO A 67 52.59 32.35 -29.31
CA PRO A 67 53.18 32.46 -30.62
C PRO A 67 53.87 33.84 -30.79
N PRO A 68 54.76 34.01 -31.78
CA PRO A 68 55.24 35.35 -32.18
C PRO A 68 54.05 36.28 -32.50
N PRO A 69 54.20 37.62 -32.31
CA PRO A 69 53.09 38.55 -32.21
C PRO A 69 52.06 38.40 -33.34
N PRO A 70 50.81 38.01 -33.04
CA PRO A 70 49.79 37.76 -34.05
C PRO A 70 48.85 38.96 -34.28
N PRO A 71 48.14 39.00 -35.42
CA PRO A 71 47.02 39.91 -35.67
C PRO A 71 45.85 39.70 -34.67
N PRO A 72 44.94 40.68 -34.51
CA PRO A 72 43.86 40.64 -33.51
C PRO A 72 42.96 39.40 -33.64
N PRO A 73 42.38 38.91 -32.51
CA PRO A 73 41.57 37.71 -32.51
C PRO A 73 40.29 37.88 -33.38
N PRO A 74 39.90 36.83 -34.12
CA PRO A 74 38.74 36.92 -35.01
C PRO A 74 37.42 37.02 -34.23
N PRO A 75 36.44 37.82 -34.71
CA PRO A 75 35.16 38.08 -34.02
C PRO A 75 34.28 36.83 -33.80
N ARG A 76 34.60 35.70 -34.44
CA ARG A 76 33.85 34.44 -34.32
C ARG A 76 33.89 33.83 -32.92
N LEU A 77 34.99 34.00 -32.17
CA LEU A 77 35.11 33.47 -30.81
C LEU A 77 34.19 34.20 -29.83
N LEU A 78 34.11 35.54 -29.95
CA LEU A 78 33.20 36.34 -29.15
C LEU A 78 31.73 35.97 -29.42
N LEU A 79 31.37 35.71 -30.68
CA LEU A 79 30.03 35.23 -31.05
C LEU A 79 29.71 33.86 -30.44
N LEU A 80 30.66 32.92 -30.46
CA LEU A 80 30.49 31.62 -29.79
C LEU A 80 30.29 31.77 -28.29
N LEU A 81 31.08 32.63 -27.63
CA LEU A 81 30.98 32.89 -26.20
C LEU A 81 29.63 33.55 -25.85
N LEU A 82 29.19 34.51 -26.68
CA LEU A 82 27.88 35.16 -26.58
C LEU A 82 26.72 34.19 -26.76
N LEU A 83 26.87 33.13 -27.55
CA LEU A 83 25.86 32.08 -27.73
C LEU A 83 25.86 31.05 -26.59
N LEU A 84 27.04 30.67 -26.09
CA LEU A 84 27.18 29.66 -25.03
C LEU A 84 26.69 30.17 -23.67
N LEU A 85 26.97 31.45 -23.35
CA LEU A 85 26.57 32.04 -22.07
C LEU A 85 25.06 31.98 -21.80
N PRO A 86 24.16 32.46 -22.69
CA PRO A 86 22.73 32.39 -22.47
C PRO A 86 22.20 30.94 -22.43
N LEU A 87 22.83 30.02 -23.18
CA LEU A 87 22.50 28.60 -23.10
C LEU A 87 22.80 28.03 -21.69
N LEU A 88 23.98 28.35 -21.15
CA LEU A 88 24.36 27.96 -19.79
C LEU A 88 23.44 28.59 -18.74
N LEU A 89 23.09 29.87 -18.93
CA LEU A 89 22.16 30.60 -18.07
C LEU A 89 20.74 30.01 -18.10
N LEU A 90 20.32 29.41 -19.22
CA LEU A 90 19.04 28.72 -19.35
C LEU A 90 19.07 27.31 -18.76
N LEU A 91 20.19 26.59 -18.91
CA LEU A 91 20.33 25.23 -18.38
C LEU A 91 20.40 25.19 -16.85
N LEU A 92 21.04 26.18 -16.22
CA LEU A 92 21.19 26.25 -14.77
C LEU A 92 19.84 26.23 -14.00
N PRO A 93 18.84 27.09 -14.30
CA PRO A 93 17.55 27.06 -13.60
C PRO A 93 16.79 25.77 -13.89
N LEU A 94 16.94 25.18 -15.08
CA LEU A 94 16.31 23.90 -15.40
C LEU A 94 16.93 22.76 -14.58
N LEU A 95 18.26 22.73 -14.42
CA LEU A 95 18.96 21.81 -13.53
C LEU A 95 18.43 21.94 -12.09
N LEU A 96 18.33 23.18 -11.60
CA LEU A 96 17.88 23.45 -10.23
C LEU A 96 16.42 23.02 -10.02
N LEU A 97 15.55 23.25 -11.01
CA LEU A 97 14.16 22.78 -10.99
C LEU A 97 14.09 21.26 -10.88
N LEU A 98 14.85 20.53 -11.71
CA LEU A 98 14.88 19.07 -11.69
C LEU A 98 15.44 18.52 -10.38
N LEU A 99 16.50 19.16 -9.88
CA LEU A 99 17.12 18.83 -8.61
C LEU A 99 16.16 19.03 -7.43
N LEU A 100 15.26 19.99 -7.50
CA LEU A 100 14.21 20.21 -6.50
C LEU A 100 13.03 19.25 -6.67
N LEU A 101 12.68 18.90 -7.92
CA LEU A 101 11.57 18.00 -8.21
C LEU A 101 11.89 16.55 -7.79
N LEU A 102 13.14 16.11 -7.97
CA LEU A 102 13.59 14.76 -7.60
C LEU A 102 13.32 14.39 -6.12
N PRO A 103 13.77 15.15 -5.11
CA PRO A 103 13.51 14.83 -3.70
C PRO A 103 12.02 14.92 -3.36
N LEU A 104 11.26 15.82 -4.00
CA LEU A 104 9.82 15.91 -3.80
C LEU A 104 9.10 14.65 -4.31
N LEU A 105 9.51 14.12 -5.47
CA LEU A 105 8.96 12.88 -6.01
C LEU A 105 9.39 11.67 -5.17
N LEU A 106 10.64 11.62 -4.70
CA LEU A 106 11.10 10.60 -3.78
C LEU A 106 10.31 10.61 -2.46
N LEU A 107 10.03 11.80 -1.91
CA LEU A 107 9.20 11.95 -0.72
C LEU A 107 7.77 11.44 -0.97
N LEU A 108 7.18 11.78 -2.11
CA LEU A 108 5.86 11.28 -2.51
C LEU A 108 5.85 9.74 -2.60
N LEU A 109 6.87 9.15 -3.22
CA LEU A 109 7.01 7.70 -3.34
C LEU A 109 7.16 7.03 -1.96
N LEU A 110 7.95 7.64 -1.07
CA LEU A 110 8.11 7.16 0.31
C LEU A 110 6.78 7.22 1.08
N LEU A 111 6.06 8.34 0.99
CA LEU A 111 4.75 8.52 1.62
C LEU A 111 3.76 7.45 1.12
N LEU A 112 3.75 7.22 -0.19
CA LEU A 112 2.88 6.24 -0.82
C LEU A 112 3.22 4.81 -0.36
N LEU A 113 4.51 4.47 -0.28
CA LEU A 113 4.96 3.18 0.25
C LEU A 113 4.58 2.99 1.73
N LEU A 114 4.71 4.04 2.55
CA LEU A 114 4.27 4.01 3.95
C LEU A 114 2.76 3.77 4.04
N LEU A 115 1.97 4.46 3.21
CA LEU A 115 0.52 4.29 3.14
C LEU A 115 0.14 2.86 2.70
N LEU A 116 0.85 2.29 1.71
CA LEU A 116 0.68 0.90 1.30
C LEU A 116 0.88 -0.05 2.47
N LEU A 117 1.98 0.13 3.21
CA LEU A 117 2.33 -0.71 4.34
C LEU A 117 1.31 -0.61 5.48
N LEU A 118 0.85 0.60 5.79
CA LEU A 118 -0.20 0.82 6.78
C LEU A 118 -1.50 0.12 6.38
N LEU A 119 -1.88 0.21 5.10
CA LEU A 119 -3.09 -0.41 4.59
C LEU A 119 -2.99 -1.94 4.59
N LEU A 120 -1.83 -2.50 4.25
CA LEU A 120 -1.55 -3.93 4.36
C LEU A 120 -1.66 -4.41 5.82
N LEU A 121 -1.11 -3.65 6.76
CA LEU A 121 -1.24 -3.95 8.19
C LEU A 121 -2.71 -3.92 8.64
N LEU A 122 -3.47 -2.91 8.21
CA LEU A 122 -4.90 -2.82 8.50
C LEU A 122 -5.67 -4.02 7.93
N LEU A 123 -5.38 -4.43 6.69
CA LEU A 123 -5.95 -5.65 6.09
C LEU A 123 -5.67 -6.87 6.96
N LEU A 124 -4.43 -7.04 7.40
CA LEU A 124 -4.00 -8.18 8.22
C LEU A 124 -4.76 -8.22 9.56
N VAL A 125 -4.85 -7.07 10.24
CA VAL A 125 -5.59 -6.95 11.50
C VAL A 125 -7.07 -7.27 11.29
N LEU A 126 -7.68 -6.75 10.22
CA LEU A 126 -9.08 -7.02 9.90
C LEU A 126 -9.33 -8.50 9.59
N LEU A 127 -8.43 -9.14 8.85
CA LEU A 127 -8.49 -10.57 8.54
C LEU A 127 -8.39 -11.40 9.82
N LEU A 128 -7.45 -11.06 10.72
CA LEU A 128 -7.30 -11.76 11.99
C LEU A 128 -8.55 -11.60 12.87
N LEU A 129 -9.12 -10.40 12.92
CA LEU A 129 -10.38 -10.14 13.62
C LEU A 129 -11.54 -10.95 13.03
N LEU A 130 -11.61 -11.07 11.70
CA LEU A 130 -12.61 -11.92 11.04
C LEU A 130 -12.47 -13.37 11.47
N ILE A 131 -11.26 -13.92 11.43
CA ILE A 131 -10.98 -15.30 11.82
C ILE A 131 -11.38 -15.53 13.29
N LEU A 132 -11.00 -14.63 14.19
CA LEU A 132 -11.35 -14.69 15.60
C LEU A 132 -12.87 -14.67 15.80
N LEU A 133 -13.58 -13.78 15.09
CA LEU A 133 -15.02 -13.66 15.17
C LEU A 133 -15.72 -14.93 14.67
N LEU A 134 -15.24 -15.52 13.57
CA LEU A 134 -15.75 -16.79 13.05
C LEU A 134 -15.52 -17.95 14.04
N GLN A 135 -14.35 -18.01 14.67
CA GLN A 135 -14.05 -19.03 15.69
C GLN A 135 -14.96 -18.87 16.92
N LEU A 136 -15.12 -17.64 17.42
CA LEU A 136 -16.01 -17.36 18.54
C LEU A 136 -17.45 -17.76 18.24
N LEU A 137 -17.92 -17.47 17.01
CA LEU A 137 -19.25 -17.85 16.56
C LEU A 137 -19.44 -19.36 16.55
N LEU A 138 -18.47 -20.10 15.99
CA LEU A 138 -18.51 -21.56 15.94
C LEU A 138 -18.55 -22.16 17.36
N LEU A 139 -17.76 -21.61 18.28
CA LEU A 139 -17.76 -22.02 19.68
C LEU A 139 -19.13 -21.76 20.34
N LEU A 140 -19.71 -20.58 20.12
CA LEU A 140 -21.04 -20.25 20.65
C LEU A 140 -22.12 -21.21 20.12
N GLN A 141 -22.07 -21.55 18.83
CA GLN A 141 -23.00 -22.49 18.22
C GLN A 141 -22.87 -23.90 18.83
N LEU A 142 -21.64 -24.36 19.05
CA LEU A 142 -21.38 -25.65 19.69
C LEU A 142 -21.87 -25.68 21.14
N LEU A 143 -21.65 -24.59 21.89
CA LEU A 143 -22.14 -24.45 23.26
C LEU A 143 -23.67 -24.51 23.32
N LEU A 144 -24.36 -23.81 22.41
CA LEU A 144 -25.82 -23.81 22.33
C LEU A 144 -26.37 -25.19 21.98
N LEU A 145 -25.73 -25.90 21.06
CA LEU A 145 -26.09 -27.27 20.70
C LEU A 145 -25.90 -28.23 21.88
N LEU A 146 -24.81 -28.10 22.63
CA LEU A 146 -24.56 -28.88 23.84
C LEU A 146 -25.64 -28.63 24.90
N LEU A 147 -26.00 -27.37 25.13
CA LEU A 147 -27.05 -26.99 26.07
C LEU A 147 -28.41 -27.59 25.67
N LEU A 148 -28.75 -27.54 24.39
CA LEU A 148 -29.98 -28.13 23.86
C LEU A 148 -30.01 -29.65 24.09
N LEU A 149 -28.90 -30.33 23.83
CA LEU A 149 -28.77 -31.77 24.05
C LEU A 149 -28.90 -32.14 25.53
N LEU A 150 -28.29 -31.36 26.42
CA LEU A 150 -28.44 -31.53 27.87
C LEU A 150 -29.90 -31.38 28.30
N LEU A 151 -30.59 -30.36 27.80
CA LEU A 151 -32.00 -30.12 28.12
C LEU A 151 -32.90 -31.25 27.62
N LEU A 152 -32.63 -31.77 26.42
CA LEU A 152 -33.36 -32.91 25.86
C LEU A 152 -33.13 -34.19 26.68
N LEU A 153 -31.89 -34.44 27.11
CA LEU A 153 -31.56 -35.57 27.99
C LEU A 153 -32.30 -35.46 29.34
N LEU A 154 -32.32 -34.27 29.94
CA LEU A 154 -33.03 -34.02 31.19
C LEU A 154 -34.53 -34.28 31.06
N LEU A 155 -35.14 -33.81 29.96
CA LEU A 155 -36.55 -34.03 29.67
C LEU A 155 -36.88 -35.52 29.48
N LEU A 156 -36.01 -36.26 28.77
CA LEU A 156 -36.15 -37.71 28.60
C LEU A 156 -36.09 -38.44 29.94
N LEU A 157 -35.14 -38.07 30.81
CA LEU A 157 -35.00 -38.66 32.14
C LEU A 157 -36.23 -38.38 33.02
N LEU A 158 -36.77 -37.16 32.96
CA LEU A 158 -37.98 -36.80 33.69
C LEU A 158 -39.20 -37.59 33.19
N LEU A 159 -39.33 -37.79 31.88
CA LEU A 159 -40.39 -38.61 31.29
C LEU A 159 -40.27 -40.08 31.71
N LEU A 160 -39.05 -40.63 31.71
CA LEU A 160 -38.79 -41.99 32.16
C LEU A 160 -39.13 -42.19 33.63
N LEU A 161 -38.77 -41.22 34.48
CA LEU A 161 -39.13 -41.22 35.90
C LEU A 161 -40.65 -41.16 36.10
N LEU A 162 -41.34 -40.31 35.35
CA LEU A 162 -42.81 -40.23 35.38
C LEU A 162 -43.47 -41.55 34.96
N LEU A 163 -42.97 -42.18 33.90
CA LEU A 163 -43.45 -43.49 33.44
C LEU A 163 -43.23 -44.59 34.48
N LEU A 164 -42.07 -44.59 35.15
CA LEU A 164 -41.77 -45.53 36.22
C LEU A 164 -42.70 -45.33 37.43
N LEU A 165 -42.99 -44.09 37.81
CA LEU A 165 -43.97 -43.78 38.87
C LEU A 165 -45.38 -44.27 38.51
N LEU A 166 -45.81 -44.08 37.27
CA LEU A 166 -47.11 -44.57 36.79
C LEU A 166 -47.20 -46.11 36.83
N LEU A 167 -46.13 -46.80 36.42
CA LEU A 167 -46.05 -48.27 36.49
C LEU A 167 -46.14 -48.78 37.93
N LEU A 168 -45.39 -48.16 38.85
CA LEU A 168 -45.44 -48.51 40.27
C LEU A 168 -46.84 -48.29 40.87
N HIS A 169 -47.48 -47.16 40.56
CA HIS A 169 -48.83 -46.87 41.01
C HIS A 169 -49.85 -47.90 40.51
N HIS A 170 -49.75 -48.29 39.23
CA HIS A 170 -50.62 -49.30 38.63
C HIS A 170 -50.43 -50.68 39.28
N HIS A 171 -49.19 -51.10 39.50
CA HIS A 171 -48.88 -52.37 40.16
C HIS A 171 -49.40 -52.39 41.62
N HIS A 172 -49.29 -51.26 42.33
CA HIS A 172 -49.77 -51.17 43.70
C HIS A 172 -51.29 -51.30 43.78
N HIS A 173 -52.03 -50.72 42.83
CA HIS A 173 -53.48 -50.82 42.75
C HIS A 173 -53.97 -52.25 42.45
N HIS A 174 -53.26 -53.00 41.60
CA HIS A 174 -53.65 -54.37 41.24
C HIS A 174 -53.41 -55.40 42.34
N HIS A 175 -52.42 -55.22 43.22
CA HIS A 175 -52.16 -56.14 44.33
C HIS A 175 -52.98 -55.87 45.60
N SER A 176 -53.64 -54.71 45.67
CA SER A 176 -54.52 -54.35 46.80
C SER A 176 -55.98 -54.81 46.62
N GLN A 177 -56.26 -55.59 45.57
CA GLN A 177 -57.54 -56.28 45.32
C GLN A 177 -57.35 -57.78 45.49
#